data_AF-A0AAE9ACC1-F1
#
_entry.id   AF-A0AAE9ACC1-F1
#
_cell.length_a   1.000
_cell.length_b   1.000
_cell.length_c   1.000
_cell.angle_alpha   90.00
_cell.angle_beta   90.00
_cell.angle_gamma   90.00
#
_symmetry.space_group_name_H-M   'P 1'
#
loop_
_entity.id
_entity.type
_entity.pdbx_description
1 polymer ?
#
loop_
_entity_poly.entity_id
_entity_poly.type
_entity_poly.pdbx_seq_one_letter_code
_entity_poly.pdbx_strand_id
1 'polypeptide(L)'
;MLGAVSDTLTDAGHDVTVLMPVIDFKQENKTAMKSTKKIIKVPPGQDTSTTIAAMEKFMTQMWTSDNSNPLFMAFHAPAMSAIFASQCRKVLEDKELLERLKAENFDLAITEPFDTCAYGE
;
A
#
# COMPACT_ATOMS: atom_id res chain seq x y z
N MET A 1 -9.22 0.17 -5.48
CA MET A 1 -9.77 1.26 -6.31
C MET A 1 -8.72 1.73 -7.31
N LEU A 2 -7.46 1.85 -6.88
CA LEU A 2 -6.36 2.26 -7.75
C LEU A 2 -6.09 1.33 -8.95
N GLY A 3 -6.23 0.01 -8.80
CA GLY A 3 -5.95 -0.92 -9.92
C GLY A 3 -6.80 -0.71 -11.17
N ALA A 4 -8.08 -0.33 -11.01
CA ALA A 4 -8.94 0.00 -12.15
C ALA A 4 -8.56 1.34 -12.81
N VAL A 5 -8.10 2.31 -12.01
CA VAL A 5 -7.58 3.59 -12.52
C VAL A 5 -6.30 3.36 -13.31
N SER A 6 -5.37 2.55 -12.79
CA SER A 6 -4.14 2.17 -13.49
C SER A 6 -4.42 1.51 -14.83
N ASP A 7 -5.35 0.54 -14.87
CA ASP A 7 -5.73 -0.13 -16.12
C ASP A 7 -6.40 0.83 -17.10
N THR A 8 -7.29 1.71 -16.62
CA THR A 8 -7.95 2.71 -17.49
C THR A 8 -6.93 3.63 -18.16
N LEU A 9 -5.93 4.10 -17.43
CA LEU A 9 -4.87 4.96 -17.97
C LEU A 9 -3.95 4.18 -18.93
N THR A 10 -3.61 2.94 -18.59
CA THR A 10 -2.82 2.05 -19.45
C THR A 10 -3.56 1.79 -20.77
N ASP A 11 -4.84 1.45 -20.70
CA ASP A 11 -5.69 1.15 -21.86
C ASP A 11 -5.92 2.37 -22.75
N ALA A 12 -5.86 3.58 -22.17
CA ALA A 12 -5.88 4.85 -22.90
C ALA A 12 -4.54 5.20 -23.58
N GLY A 13 -3.48 4.39 -23.37
CA GLY A 13 -2.18 4.56 -24.00
C GLY A 13 -1.16 5.37 -23.19
N HIS A 14 -1.41 5.64 -21.91
CA HIS A 14 -0.44 6.29 -21.02
C HIS A 14 0.62 5.29 -20.52
N ASP A 15 1.86 5.76 -20.28
CA ASP A 15 2.87 4.98 -19.56
C ASP A 15 2.58 5.05 -18.06
N VAL A 16 2.09 3.93 -17.51
CA VAL A 16 1.66 3.84 -16.11
C VAL A 16 2.62 2.95 -15.34
N THR A 17 3.22 3.51 -14.29
CA THR A 17 3.97 2.76 -13.29
C THR A 17 3.19 2.71 -11.98
N VAL A 18 3.06 1.52 -11.38
CA VAL A 18 2.41 1.34 -10.08
C VAL A 18 3.46 0.95 -9.05
N LEU A 19 3.67 1.82 -8.06
CA LEU A 19 4.43 1.48 -6.85
C LEU A 19 3.50 0.80 -5.85
N MET A 20 3.89 -0.37 -5.35
CA MET A 20 3.08 -1.18 -4.44
C MET A 20 3.89 -1.58 -3.20
N PRO A 21 3.76 -0.84 -2.09
CA PRO A 21 4.30 -1.24 -0.81
C PRO A 21 3.53 -2.45 -0.23
N VAL A 22 4.16 -3.62 -0.19
CA VAL A 22 3.51 -4.86 0.23
C VAL A 22 3.54 -5.00 1.74
N ILE A 23 2.40 -4.82 2.40
CA ILE A 23 2.22 -5.06 3.85
C ILE A 23 2.02 -6.56 4.14
N ASP A 24 1.06 -7.16 3.44
CA ASP A 24 0.72 -8.57 3.56
C ASP A 24 1.17 -9.32 2.29
N PHE A 25 2.22 -10.13 2.42
CA PHE A 25 2.75 -10.93 1.32
C PHE A 25 1.74 -11.95 0.79
N LYS A 26 0.75 -12.38 1.58
CA LYS A 26 -0.31 -13.29 1.11
C LYS A 26 -1.26 -12.64 0.10
N GLN A 27 -1.24 -11.31 0.00
CA GLN A 27 -2.08 -10.53 -0.90
C GLN A 27 -1.31 -9.95 -2.09
N GLU A 28 0.01 -10.10 -2.14
CA GLU A 28 0.88 -9.41 -3.12
C GLU A 28 0.52 -9.69 -4.59
N ASN A 29 -0.07 -10.86 -4.86
CA ASN A 29 -0.44 -11.31 -6.21
C ASN A 29 -1.95 -11.24 -6.47
N LYS A 30 -2.74 -10.82 -5.46
CA LYS A 30 -4.19 -10.69 -5.55
C LYS A 30 -4.59 -9.25 -5.88
N THR A 31 -4.01 -8.74 -6.96
CA THR A 31 -4.28 -7.37 -7.42
C THR A 31 -5.44 -7.36 -8.40
N ALA A 32 -6.20 -6.26 -8.45
CA ALA A 32 -7.29 -6.09 -9.41
C ALA A 32 -6.81 -5.64 -10.81
N MET A 33 -5.51 -5.37 -10.99
CA MET A 33 -4.92 -4.89 -12.24
C MET A 33 -4.85 -6.00 -13.28
N LYS A 34 -5.19 -5.67 -14.53
CA LYS A 34 -5.27 -6.59 -15.67
C LYS A 34 -4.32 -6.17 -16.77
N SER A 35 -4.38 -4.93 -17.26
CA SER A 35 -3.57 -4.45 -18.38
C SER A 35 -2.27 -3.79 -17.91
N THR A 36 -2.28 -3.12 -16.76
CA THR A 36 -1.09 -2.49 -16.18
C THR A 36 -0.06 -3.54 -15.76
N LYS A 37 1.14 -3.53 -16.35
CA LYS A 37 2.21 -4.52 -16.04
C LYS A 37 3.44 -3.96 -15.35
N LYS A 38 3.71 -2.66 -15.48
CA LYS A 38 4.87 -2.00 -14.85
C LYS A 38 4.58 -1.75 -13.38
N ILE A 39 4.72 -2.81 -12.58
CA ILE A 39 4.44 -2.80 -11.14
C ILE A 39 5.76 -2.97 -10.40
N ILE A 40 6.08 -2.01 -9.53
CA ILE A 40 7.23 -2.04 -8.63
C ILE A 40 6.73 -2.42 -7.25
N LYS A 41 7.15 -3.58 -6.74
CA LYS A 41 6.76 -4.05 -5.41
C LYS A 41 7.87 -3.75 -4.41
N VAL A 42 7.52 -3.10 -3.31
CA VAL A 42 8.42 -2.92 -2.17
C VAL A 42 8.08 -3.98 -1.13
N PRO A 43 9.03 -4.82 -0.69
CA PRO A 43 8.75 -5.86 0.28
C PRO A 43 8.38 -5.27 1.65
N PRO A 44 7.80 -6.08 2.55
CA PRO A 44 7.51 -5.63 3.92
C PRO A 44 8.76 -5.08 4.64
N GLY A 45 8.57 -3.98 5.37
CA GLY A 45 9.60 -3.24 6.13
C GLY A 45 9.97 -3.86 7.47
N GLN A 46 9.19 -4.84 7.94
CA GLN A 46 9.50 -5.66 9.12
C GLN A 46 9.08 -7.10 8.89
N ASP A 47 9.48 -8.02 9.78
CA ASP A 47 8.93 -9.38 9.80
C ASP A 47 7.43 -9.29 10.12
N THR A 48 6.61 -9.44 9.09
CA THR A 48 5.17 -9.31 9.18
C THR A 48 4.48 -10.63 9.51
N SER A 49 5.17 -11.74 9.76
CA SER A 49 4.54 -13.03 10.02
C SER A 49 3.57 -13.01 11.21
N THR A 50 3.98 -12.43 12.33
CA THR A 50 3.14 -12.23 13.53
C THR A 50 2.12 -11.10 13.33
N THR A 51 2.47 -10.12 12.53
CA THR A 51 1.66 -8.92 12.24
C THR A 51 0.50 -9.24 11.30
N ILE A 52 0.69 -10.13 10.31
CA ILE A 52 -0.32 -10.55 9.33
C ILE A 52 -1.42 -11.33 10.01
N ALA A 53 -1.09 -12.26 10.92
CA ALA A 53 -2.11 -12.99 11.67
C ALA A 53 -2.95 -12.05 12.57
N ALA A 54 -2.31 -11.05 13.19
CA ALA A 54 -3.00 -10.02 13.96
C ALA A 54 -3.87 -9.12 13.06
N MET A 55 -3.39 -8.73 11.88
CA MET A 55 -4.15 -7.97 10.88
C MET A 55 -5.34 -8.76 10.32
N GLU A 56 -5.17 -10.04 9.99
CA GLU A 56 -6.25 -10.91 9.52
C GLU A 56 -7.35 -11.01 10.58
N LYS A 57 -6.98 -11.20 11.84
CA LYS A 57 -7.92 -11.23 12.97
C LYS A 57 -8.63 -9.88 13.11
N PHE A 58 -7.90 -8.77 13.11
CA PHE A 58 -8.45 -7.43 13.21
C PHE A 58 -9.43 -7.12 12.07
N MET A 59 -9.04 -7.42 10.82
CA MET A 59 -9.90 -7.25 9.65
C MET A 59 -11.18 -8.09 9.74
N THR A 60 -11.07 -9.34 10.21
CA THR A 60 -12.25 -10.20 10.43
C THR A 60 -13.17 -9.63 11.52
N GLN A 61 -12.59 -9.08 12.59
CA GLN A 61 -13.34 -8.44 13.66
C GLN A 61 -14.01 -7.15 13.17
N MET A 62 -13.34 -6.34 12.35
CA MET A 62 -13.92 -5.12 11.77
C MET A 62 -15.20 -5.40 10.97
N TRP A 63 -15.27 -6.53 10.25
CA TRP A 63 -16.46 -6.92 9.48
C TRP A 63 -17.61 -7.48 10.31
N THR A 64 -17.31 -8.06 11.47
CA THR A 64 -18.29 -8.79 12.30
C THR A 64 -18.69 -8.07 13.58
N SER A 65 -17.92 -7.05 13.99
CA SER A 65 -18.14 -6.31 15.24
C SER A 65 -19.04 -5.10 15.02
N ASP A 66 -19.78 -4.73 16.08
CA ASP A 66 -20.49 -3.46 16.14
C ASP A 66 -19.49 -2.31 16.28
N ASN A 67 -19.21 -1.63 15.16
CA ASN A 67 -18.28 -0.51 15.07
C ASN A 67 -18.88 0.83 15.56
N SER A 68 -20.06 0.83 16.19
CA SER A 68 -20.63 2.04 16.81
C SER A 68 -19.82 2.53 18.01
N ASN A 69 -18.95 1.69 18.59
CA ASN A 69 -18.06 2.05 19.68
C ASN A 69 -16.70 2.56 19.17
N PRO A 70 -16.39 3.87 19.29
CA PRO A 70 -15.14 4.45 18.80
C PRO A 70 -13.89 3.93 19.53
N LEU A 71 -14.04 3.31 20.71
CA LEU A 71 -12.93 2.74 21.48
C LEU A 71 -12.27 1.56 20.74
N PHE A 72 -13.02 0.83 19.91
CA PHE A 72 -12.48 -0.30 19.16
C PHE A 72 -11.36 0.16 18.21
N MET A 73 -11.62 1.23 17.45
CA MET A 73 -10.63 1.82 16.54
C MET A 73 -9.48 2.46 17.31
N ALA A 74 -9.76 3.15 18.41
CA ALA A 74 -8.73 3.78 19.24
C ALA A 74 -7.72 2.76 19.80
N PHE A 75 -8.18 1.57 20.19
CA PHE A 75 -7.31 0.51 20.71
C PHE A 75 -6.37 -0.08 19.65
N HIS A 76 -6.81 -0.16 18.40
CA HIS A 76 -6.02 -0.76 17.31
C HIS A 76 -5.19 0.24 16.51
N ALA A 77 -5.49 1.53 16.61
CA ALA A 77 -4.79 2.59 15.90
C ALA A 77 -3.25 2.58 16.07
N PRO A 78 -2.67 2.36 17.28
CA PRO A 78 -1.22 2.33 17.44
C PRO A 78 -0.55 1.20 16.65
N ALA A 79 -1.16 0.01 16.66
CA ALA A 79 -0.64 -1.14 15.92
C ALA A 79 -0.71 -0.91 14.41
N MET A 80 -1.83 -0.40 13.90
CA MET A 80 -1.97 -0.03 12.49
C MET A 80 -0.95 1.04 12.09
N SER A 81 -0.80 2.09 12.91
CA SER A 81 0.16 3.16 12.67
C SER A 81 1.59 2.66 12.61
N ALA A 82 1.99 1.72 13.47
CA ALA A 82 3.33 1.14 13.46
C ALA A 82 3.61 0.37 12.16
N ILE A 83 2.62 -0.37 11.64
CA ILE A 83 2.72 -1.13 10.39
C ILE A 83 2.91 -0.18 9.21
N PHE A 84 2.06 0.83 9.09
CA PHE A 84 2.17 1.82 8.02
C PHE A 84 3.48 2.62 8.12
N ALA A 85 3.90 3.01 9.32
CA ALA A 85 5.17 3.71 9.53
C ALA A 85 6.39 2.86 9.13
N SER A 86 6.37 1.56 9.44
CA SER A 86 7.42 0.61 9.07
C SER A 86 7.54 0.48 7.54
N GLN A 87 6.40 0.36 6.84
CA GLN A 87 6.39 0.37 5.37
C GLN A 87 6.88 1.68 4.79
N CYS A 88 6.44 2.80 5.34
CA CYS A 88 6.88 4.13 4.96
C CYS A 88 8.38 4.25 4.99
N ARG A 89 8.96 3.89 6.14
CA ARG A 89 10.39 3.93 6.35
C ARG A 89 11.10 3.07 5.30
N LYS A 90 10.60 1.87 5.04
CA LYS A 90 11.18 0.97 4.04
C LYS A 90 11.20 1.57 2.63
N VAL A 91 10.12 2.25 2.21
CA VAL A 91 10.05 2.92 0.91
C VAL A 91 10.99 4.13 0.87
N LEU A 92 10.97 4.99 1.89
CA LEU A 92 11.75 6.24 1.93
C LEU A 92 13.25 6.03 2.14
N GLU A 93 13.66 4.93 2.76
CA GLU A 93 15.08 4.57 2.93
C GLU A 93 15.68 3.91 1.67
N ASP A 94 14.84 3.45 0.72
CA ASP A 94 15.28 2.84 -0.53
C ASP A 94 15.68 3.91 -1.56
N LYS A 95 16.91 4.41 -1.42
CA LYS A 95 17.45 5.46 -2.30
C LYS A 95 17.50 5.04 -3.77
N GLU A 96 17.77 3.77 -4.06
CA GLU A 96 17.85 3.29 -5.44
C GLU A 96 16.46 3.34 -6.10
N LEU A 97 15.43 2.91 -5.36
CA LEU A 97 14.05 3.04 -5.80
C LEU A 97 13.68 4.50 -6.04
N LEU A 98 13.99 5.40 -5.11
CA LEU A 98 13.64 6.82 -5.23
C LEU A 98 14.32 7.49 -6.42
N GLU A 99 15.62 7.23 -6.63
CA GLU A 99 16.34 7.77 -7.80
C GLU A 99 15.78 7.19 -9.12
N ARG A 100 15.40 5.91 -9.13
CA ARG A 100 14.73 5.30 -10.28
C ARG A 100 13.39 5.98 -10.57
N LEU A 101 12.55 6.19 -9.57
CA LEU A 101 11.25 6.85 -9.73
C LEU A 101 11.42 8.30 -10.22
N LYS A 102 12.43 9.01 -9.72
CA LYS A 102 12.75 10.37 -10.15
C LYS A 102 13.23 10.43 -11.61
N ALA A 103 14.02 9.44 -12.03
CA ALA A 103 14.53 9.37 -13.40
C ALA A 103 13.45 9.13 -14.46
N GLU A 104 12.28 8.62 -14.08
CA GLU A 104 11.14 8.39 -14.98
C GLU A 104 10.43 9.70 -15.38
N ASN A 105 10.62 10.81 -14.63
CA ASN A 105 10.03 12.12 -14.92
C ASN A 105 8.50 12.10 -15.13
N PHE A 106 7.76 11.52 -14.19
CA PHE A 106 6.29 11.43 -14.26
C PHE A 106 5.59 12.79 -14.27
N ASP A 107 4.56 12.93 -15.12
CA ASP A 107 3.72 14.13 -15.19
C ASP A 107 2.66 14.20 -14.06
N LEU A 108 2.29 13.04 -13.50
CA LEU A 108 1.21 12.92 -12.52
C LEU A 108 1.48 11.77 -11.54
N ALA A 109 1.21 12.01 -10.25
CA ALA A 109 1.14 10.99 -9.22
C ALA A 109 -0.30 10.87 -8.69
N ILE A 110 -0.78 9.63 -8.54
CA ILE A 110 -2.09 9.32 -7.96
C ILE A 110 -1.85 8.38 -6.78
N THR A 111 -2.42 8.70 -5.62
CA THR A 111 -2.29 7.89 -4.41
C THR A 111 -3.62 7.66 -3.72
N GLU A 112 -3.70 6.58 -2.93
CA GLU A 112 -4.84 6.31 -2.05
C GLU A 112 -4.67 7.08 -0.73
N PRO A 113 -5.77 7.59 -0.13
CA PRO A 113 -5.70 8.38 1.11
C PRO A 113 -5.15 7.61 2.33
N PHE A 114 -5.10 6.27 2.24
CA PHE A 114 -4.54 5.41 3.28
C PHE A 114 -3.07 5.07 3.06
N ASP A 115 -2.48 5.50 1.94
CA ASP A 115 -1.04 5.41 1.73
C ASP A 115 -0.37 6.64 2.36
N THR A 116 0.05 6.49 3.61
CA THR A 116 0.68 7.55 4.39
C THR A 116 2.04 7.99 3.85
N CYS A 117 2.58 7.29 2.86
CA CYS A 117 3.96 7.41 2.40
C CYS A 117 4.07 8.06 1.03
N ALA A 118 2.96 8.13 0.31
CA ALA A 118 2.89 8.65 -1.04
C ALA A 118 3.09 10.17 -1.16
N TYR A 119 2.95 10.92 -0.05
CA TYR A 119 3.14 12.38 -0.01
C TYR A 119 4.51 12.80 0.55
N GLY A 120 5.45 11.86 0.69
CA GLY A 120 6.80 12.17 1.19
C GLY A 120 7.61 12.93 0.14
N GLU A 121 7.87 14.21 0.42
CA GLU A 121 9.02 14.97 -0.11
C GLU A 121 10.31 14.62 0.64
#